data_AF-A0A7Y8V209-F1
#
_entry.id   AF-A0A7Y8V209-F1
#
_cell.length_a   1.000
_cell.length_b   1.000
_cell.length_c   1.000
_cell.angle_alpha   90.00
_cell.angle_beta   90.00
_cell.angle_gamma   90.00
#
_symmetry.space_group_name_H-M   'P 1'
#
loop_
_entity.id
_entity.type
_entity.pdbx_description
1 polymer ?
#
loop_
_entity_poly.entity_id
_entity_poly.type
_entity_poly.pdbx_seq_one_letter_code
_entity_poly.pdbx_strand_id
1 'polypeptide(L)' 'MKMRDALSADKKQQLKKVLSSSAKEDEHLTRWDWEELMGVRKDTYKRQGGRIRRK' A
#
# COMPACT_ATOMS: atom_id res chain seq x y z
N MET A 1 -23.79 -6.00 -13.06
CA MET A 1 -23.50 -6.53 -11.71
C MET A 1 -22.13 -5.99 -11.29
N LYS A 2 -22.04 -5.12 -10.27
CA LYS A 2 -20.74 -4.56 -9.82
C LYS A 2 -20.04 -5.62 -8.95
N MET A 3 -18.73 -5.81 -9.12
CA MET A 3 -17.91 -6.80 -8.36
C MET A 3 -18.05 -6.70 -6.82
N ARG A 4 -18.55 -5.55 -6.32
CA ARG A 4 -18.82 -5.29 -4.90
C ARG A 4 -19.99 -6.10 -4.33
N ASP A 5 -20.89 -6.57 -5.19
CA ASP A 5 -22.11 -7.27 -4.78
C ASP A 5 -21.97 -8.80 -4.80
N ALA A 6 -20.84 -9.33 -5.27
CA ALA A 6 -20.58 -10.76 -5.38
C ALA A 6 -20.13 -11.44 -4.07
N LEU A 7 -20.02 -10.69 -2.96
CA LEU A 7 -19.57 -11.21 -1.68
C LEU A 7 -20.76 -11.45 -0.74
N SER A 8 -20.92 -12.71 -0.31
CA SER A 8 -21.87 -13.13 0.73
C SER A 8 -21.77 -12.25 1.98
N ALA A 9 -22.88 -12.05 2.69
CA ALA A 9 -22.99 -11.16 3.84
C ALA A 9 -21.90 -11.39 4.91
N ASP A 10 -21.50 -12.65 5.12
CA ASP A 10 -20.41 -13.02 6.03
C ASP A 10 -19.05 -12.47 5.60
N LYS A 11 -18.74 -12.52 4.30
CA LYS A 11 -17.48 -11.95 3.77
C LYS A 11 -17.47 -10.44 3.87
N LYS A 12 -18.64 -9.78 3.73
CA LYS A 12 -18.76 -8.34 3.98
C LYS A 12 -18.50 -8.00 5.45
N GLN A 13 -18.96 -8.82 6.39
CA GLN A 13 -18.74 -8.60 7.82
C GLN A 13 -17.28 -8.87 8.24
N GLN A 14 -16.64 -9.89 7.65
CA GLN A 14 -15.21 -10.14 7.84
C GLN A 14 -14.35 -9.00 7.28
N LEU A 15 -14.66 -8.50 6.07
CA LEU A 15 -13.97 -7.34 5.50
C LEU A 15 -14.13 -6.08 6.36
N LYS A 16 -15.35 -5.83 6.87
CA LYS A 16 -15.57 -4.70 7.80
C LYS A 16 -14.71 -4.82 9.06
N LYS A 17 -14.58 -6.03 9.64
CA LYS A 17 -13.73 -6.27 10.82
C LYS A 17 -12.24 -6.02 10.52
N VAL A 18 -11.75 -6.50 9.37
CA VAL A 18 -10.35 -6.31 8.95
C VAL A 18 -10.06 -4.83 8.65
N LEU A 19 -10.97 -4.14 7.97
CA LEU A 19 -10.86 -2.71 7.68
C LEU A 19 -10.90 -1.88 8.97
N SER A 20 -11.75 -2.22 9.94
CA SER A 20 -11.78 -1.54 11.24
C SER A 20 -10.51 -1.74 12.06
N SER A 21 -9.83 -2.88 11.92
CA SER A 21 -8.51 -3.09 12.56
C SER A 21 -7.35 -2.42 11.82
N SER A 22 -7.53 -2.13 10.52
CA SER A 22 -6.61 -1.36 9.69
C SER A 22 -6.74 0.15 9.91
N ALA A 23 -7.72 0.59 10.70
CA ALA A 23 -7.88 1.98 11.11
C ALA A 23 -6.93 2.38 12.27
N LYS A 24 -5.86 1.59 12.50
CA LYS A 24 -4.69 2.13 13.18
C LYS A 24 -4.03 3.06 12.20
N GLU A 25 -4.49 4.31 12.26
CA GLU A 25 -3.80 5.51 11.83
C GLU A 25 -3.05 5.30 10.52
N ASP A 26 -3.69 5.72 9.43
CA ASP A 26 -2.95 6.23 8.29
C ASP A 26 -2.04 7.36 8.82
N GLU A 27 -0.91 7.01 9.46
CA GLU A 27 0.22 7.91 9.60
C GLU A 27 0.40 8.46 8.20
N HIS A 28 0.18 9.76 8.05
CA HIS A 28 0.21 10.42 6.76
C HIS A 28 1.62 10.27 6.20
N LEU A 29 1.85 9.15 5.51
CA LEU A 29 3.10 8.82 4.86
C LEU A 29 3.35 9.94 3.89
N THR A 30 4.39 10.70 4.18
CA THR A 30 4.78 11.80 3.33
C THR A 30 5.18 11.21 1.99
N ARG A 31 5.15 12.04 0.93
CA ARG A 31 5.66 11.64 -0.38
C ARG A 31 7.08 11.05 -0.28
N TRP A 32 7.85 11.52 0.69
CA TRP A 32 9.20 11.05 0.98
C TRP A 32 9.24 9.59 1.41
N ASP A 33 8.36 9.21 2.34
CA ASP A 33 8.25 7.84 2.83
C ASP A 33 7.80 6.90 1.70
N TRP A 34 6.90 7.37 0.83
CA TRP A 34 6.51 6.64 -0.37
C TRP A 34 7.67 6.45 -1.34
N GLU A 35 8.47 7.48 -1.59
CA GLU A 35 9.64 7.40 -2.48
C GLU A 35 10.73 6.48 -1.91
N GLU A 36 10.86 6.39 -0.59
CA GLU A 36 11.77 5.46 0.09
C GLU A 36 11.28 4.02 0.06
N LEU A 37 10.01 3.77 0.44
CA LEU A 37 9.37 2.45 0.40
C LEU A 37 9.39 1.85 -1.02
N MET A 38 9.17 2.67 -2.04
CA MET A 38 9.18 2.25 -3.44
C MET A 38 10.60 2.18 -4.03
N GLY A 39 11.63 2.63 -3.30
CA GLY A 39 13.00 2.71 -3.80
C GLY A 39 13.17 3.65 -5.00
N VAL A 40 12.28 4.63 -5.15
CA VAL A 40 12.23 5.56 -6.29
C VAL A 40 13.06 6.82 -6.03
N ARG A 41 13.43 7.07 -4.77
CA ARG A 41 14.19 8.24 -4.36
C ARG A 41 15.55 8.32 -5.09
N LYS A 42 15.69 9.25 -6.03
CA LYS A 42 16.87 9.40 -6.91
C LYS A 42 18.17 9.76 -6.17
N ASP A 43 18.04 10.39 -5.00
CA ASP A 43 19.20 10.76 -4.18
C ASP A 43 19.81 9.53 -3.51
N THR A 44 18.97 8.60 -3.05
CA THR A 44 19.37 7.40 -2.31
C THR A 44 19.57 6.20 -3.22
N TYR A 45 18.78 6.08 -4.29
CA TYR A 45 18.72 4.91 -5.15
C TYR A 45 19.05 5.27 -6.61
N LYS A 46 19.77 4.36 -7.29
CA LYS A 46 20.07 4.38 -8.72
C LYS A 46 19.54 3.11 -9.39
N ARG A 47 19.13 3.21 -10.65
CA ARG A 47 18.81 2.03 -11.46
C ARG A 47 20.08 1.53 -12.13
N GLN A 48 20.42 0.27 -11.91
CA GLN A 48 21.55 -0.41 -12.56
C GLN A 48 21.02 -1.69 -13.21
N GLY A 49 21.05 -1.75 -14.56
CA GLY A 49 20.57 -2.92 -15.31
C GLY A 49 19.10 -3.28 -15.03
N GLY A 50 18.23 -2.29 -14.82
CA GLY A 50 16.81 -2.50 -14.49
C GLY A 50 16.53 -2.78 -13.02
N ARG A 51 17.54 -2.98 -12.18
CA ARG A 51 17.40 -3.20 -10.74
C ARG A 51 17.65 -1.92 -9.96
N ILE A 52 16.82 -1.66 -8.95
CA ILE A 52 17.02 -0.53 -8.02
C ILE A 52 18.11 -0.93 -7.03
N ARG A 53 19.14 -0.09 -6.90
CA ARG A 53 20.24 -0.24 -5.93
C ARG A 53 20.45 1.07 -5.20
N ARG A 54 20.95 1.02 -3.96
CA ARG A 54 21.44 2.23 -3.30
C ARG A 54 22.68 2.76 -4.02
N LYS A 55 22.84 4.08 -4.03
CA LYS A 55 24.01 4.73 -4.65
C LYS A 55 25.29 4.26 -4.02
#